data_AF-A0A6L9U5C5-F1
#
_entry.id   AF-A0A6L9U5C5-F1
#
_cell.length_a   1.000
_cell.length_b   1.000
_cell.length_c   1.000
_cell.angle_alpha   90.00
_cell.angle_beta   90.00
_cell.angle_gamma   90.00
#
_symmetry.space_group_name_H-M   'P 1'
#
loop_
_entity.id
_entity.type
_entity.pdbx_description
1 polymer ?
#
loop_
_entity_poly.entity_id
_entity_poly.type
_entity_poly.pdbx_seq_one_letter_code
_entity_poly.pdbx_strand_id
1 'polypeptide(L)'
;MKISGFAIVAISTASLASCAITVPVAVISGKGDVMRGTSTATMSGGSFQVAGRLKGKTVKCSGTYDALDTSVTISMAVHCSDGRKGIVIATRQANGLDGSGRVRLTDGTEADFVFGQAAAAL
;
A
#
# COMPACT_ATOMS: atom_id res chain seq x y z
N MET A 1 -62.62 -5.45 -3.09
CA MET A 1 -61.92 -4.28 -3.65
C MET A 1 -60.84 -3.87 -2.67
N LYS A 2 -59.60 -3.73 -3.16
CA LYS A 2 -58.51 -2.86 -2.65
C LYS A 2 -57.55 -3.30 -1.52
N ILE A 3 -56.30 -3.54 -1.98
CA ILE A 3 -54.99 -3.03 -1.51
C ILE A 3 -54.41 -3.72 -0.25
N SER A 4 -53.64 -4.81 -0.34
CA SER A 4 -52.21 -4.92 -0.73
C SER A 4 -51.29 -3.88 -0.08
N GLY A 5 -50.51 -4.29 0.94
CA GLY A 5 -49.51 -3.44 1.59
C GLY A 5 -48.22 -4.20 1.88
N PHE A 6 -47.48 -4.57 0.83
CA PHE A 6 -46.07 -4.95 0.96
C PHE A 6 -45.28 -3.67 1.26
N ALA A 7 -44.82 -3.51 2.50
CA ALA A 7 -43.89 -2.44 2.86
C ALA A 7 -42.50 -2.78 2.29
N ILE A 8 -42.22 -2.29 1.08
CA ILE A 8 -40.87 -2.29 0.50
C ILE A 8 -40.10 -1.16 1.19
N VAL A 9 -39.27 -1.51 2.18
CA VAL A 9 -38.25 -0.61 2.71
C VAL A 9 -37.18 -0.46 1.64
N ALA A 10 -37.24 0.65 0.90
CA ALA A 10 -36.21 1.04 -0.04
C ALA A 10 -34.92 1.39 0.73
N ILE A 11 -34.02 0.43 0.84
CA ILE A 11 -32.65 0.64 1.30
C ILE A 11 -31.93 1.38 0.16
N SER A 12 -31.98 2.71 0.20
CA SER A 12 -31.15 3.57 -0.65
C SER A 12 -29.68 3.38 -0.28
N THR A 13 -29.01 2.43 -0.93
CA THR A 13 -27.55 2.30 -0.90
C THR A 13 -26.95 3.49 -1.67
N ALA A 14 -26.77 4.61 -0.96
CA ALA A 14 -25.94 5.71 -1.42
C ALA A 14 -24.49 5.21 -1.51
N SER A 15 -24.09 4.77 -2.71
CA SER A 15 -22.73 4.39 -3.02
C SER A 15 -21.82 5.62 -2.93
N LEU A 16 -21.17 5.81 -1.78
CA LEU A 16 -20.09 6.77 -1.62
C LEU A 16 -18.94 6.31 -2.52
N ALA A 17 -18.75 6.97 -3.66
CA ALA A 17 -17.54 6.86 -4.44
C ALA A 17 -16.40 7.44 -3.60
N SER A 18 -15.62 6.61 -2.92
CA SER A 18 -14.42 7.04 -2.22
C SER A 18 -13.34 7.35 -3.26
N CYS A 19 -12.84 8.59 -3.28
CA CYS A 19 -11.67 8.94 -4.07
C CYS A 19 -10.49 8.09 -3.58
N ALA A 20 -9.90 7.32 -4.47
CA ALA A 20 -8.71 6.52 -4.22
C ALA A 20 -7.61 6.91 -5.20
N ILE A 21 -6.39 7.07 -4.70
CA ILE A 21 -5.20 7.30 -5.51
C ILE A 21 -4.31 6.06 -5.39
N THR A 22 -3.94 5.48 -6.52
CA THR A 22 -3.09 4.29 -6.57
C THR A 22 -1.82 4.59 -7.36
N VAL A 23 -0.67 4.25 -6.78
CA VAL A 23 0.65 4.39 -7.42
C VAL A 23 1.41 3.05 -7.39
N PRO A 24 2.29 2.78 -8.37
CA PRO A 24 3.16 1.61 -8.37
C PRO A 24 4.11 1.61 -7.18
N VAL A 25 4.51 0.44 -6.71
CA VAL A 25 5.54 0.24 -5.68
C VAL A 25 6.49 -0.86 -6.12
N ALA A 26 7.78 -0.63 -5.91
CA ALA A 26 8.84 -1.61 -6.07
C ALA A 26 9.68 -1.69 -4.79
N VAL A 27 10.00 -2.91 -4.35
CA VAL A 27 10.93 -3.18 -3.25
C VAL A 27 12.12 -3.96 -3.80
N ILE A 28 13.31 -3.40 -3.68
CA ILE A 28 14.53 -3.92 -4.31
C ILE A 28 15.51 -4.33 -3.21
N SER A 29 15.79 -5.63 -3.11
CA SER A 29 16.82 -6.10 -2.19
C SER A 29 18.23 -5.80 -2.72
N GLY A 30 19.22 -5.72 -1.84
CA GLY A 30 20.63 -5.54 -2.23
C GLY A 30 21.21 -6.67 -3.12
N LYS A 31 20.47 -7.77 -3.33
CA LYS A 31 20.84 -8.87 -4.24
C LYS A 31 20.14 -8.80 -5.59
N GLY A 32 19.36 -7.75 -5.85
CA GLY A 32 18.61 -7.56 -7.09
C GLY A 32 17.25 -8.27 -7.14
N ASP A 33 16.84 -9.00 -6.09
CA ASP A 33 15.44 -9.46 -6.02
C ASP A 33 14.50 -8.25 -5.97
N VAL A 34 13.49 -8.23 -6.84
CA VAL A 34 12.47 -7.17 -6.90
C VAL A 34 11.10 -7.73 -6.54
N MET A 35 10.40 -7.02 -5.66
CA MET A 35 8.98 -7.20 -5.37
C MET A 35 8.20 -6.03 -5.94
N ARG A 36 7.03 -6.30 -6.53
CA ARG A 36 6.19 -5.29 -7.20
C ARG A 36 4.79 -5.28 -6.64
N GLY A 37 4.15 -4.14 -6.72
CA GLY A 37 2.74 -4.00 -6.42
C GLY A 37 2.35 -2.53 -6.40
N THR A 38 1.51 -2.14 -5.44
CA THR A 38 0.90 -0.82 -5.44
C THR A 38 0.74 -0.27 -4.02
N SER A 39 0.66 1.05 -3.94
CA SER A 39 0.20 1.80 -2.77
C SER A 39 -1.10 2.50 -3.14
N THR A 40 -2.14 2.33 -2.33
CA THR A 40 -3.45 2.96 -2.51
C THR A 40 -3.78 3.80 -1.30
N ALA A 41 -4.05 5.08 -1.52
CA ALA A 41 -4.49 6.05 -0.53
C ALA A 41 -5.98 6.34 -0.71
N THR A 42 -6.72 6.36 0.39
CA THR A 42 -8.15 6.72 0.46
C THR A 42 -8.38 7.65 1.64
N MET A 43 -9.58 8.24 1.74
CA MET A 43 -9.96 9.05 2.91
C MET A 43 -9.94 8.26 4.23
N SER A 44 -10.08 6.93 4.18
CA SER A 44 -10.04 6.04 5.35
C SER A 44 -8.63 5.57 5.73
N GLY A 45 -7.61 5.95 4.96
CA GLY A 45 -6.22 5.53 5.18
C GLY A 45 -5.55 5.01 3.91
N GLY A 46 -4.27 4.68 4.06
CA GLY A 46 -3.42 4.18 3.00
C GLY A 46 -2.93 2.75 3.26
N SER A 47 -2.71 2.00 2.19
CA SER A 47 -2.07 0.69 2.28
C SER A 47 -1.18 0.44 1.07
N PHE A 48 -0.11 -0.34 1.26
CA PHE A 48 0.66 -0.88 0.16
C PHE A 48 0.71 -2.40 0.24
N GLN A 49 0.84 -3.04 -0.92
CA GLN A 49 1.07 -4.46 -1.06
C GLN A 49 2.07 -4.69 -2.18
N VAL A 50 3.06 -5.55 -1.94
CA VAL A 50 4.03 -6.01 -2.94
C VAL A 50 4.19 -7.52 -2.88
N ALA A 51 4.49 -8.13 -4.02
CA ALA A 51 4.79 -9.54 -4.14
C ALA A 51 5.99 -9.74 -5.06
N GLY A 52 6.81 -10.74 -4.77
CA GLY A 52 7.96 -11.08 -5.60
C GLY A 52 8.95 -11.94 -4.85
N ARG A 53 10.17 -12.02 -5.39
CA ARG A 53 11.24 -12.72 -4.68
C ARG A 53 11.82 -11.84 -3.58
N LEU A 54 12.14 -12.44 -2.46
CA LEU A 54 12.93 -11.84 -1.39
C LEU A 54 13.74 -12.93 -0.72
N LYS A 55 15.07 -12.85 -0.79
CA LYS A 55 15.99 -13.91 -0.31
C LYS A 55 15.70 -15.25 -0.99
N GLY A 56 15.44 -15.22 -2.30
CA GLY A 56 15.22 -16.43 -3.11
C GLY A 56 13.87 -17.14 -2.91
N LYS A 57 12.95 -16.60 -2.09
CA LYS A 57 11.59 -17.13 -1.92
C LYS A 57 10.55 -16.14 -2.41
N THR A 58 9.44 -16.64 -2.96
CA THR A 58 8.28 -15.79 -3.27
C THR A 58 7.56 -15.41 -1.98
N VAL A 59 7.46 -14.12 -1.72
CA VAL A 59 6.86 -13.55 -0.50
C VAL A 59 5.89 -12.43 -0.91
N LYS A 60 4.87 -12.20 -0.09
CA LYS A 60 4.02 -11.00 -0.16
C LYS A 60 4.29 -10.15 1.07
N CYS A 61 4.45 -8.85 0.92
CA CYS A 61 4.60 -7.92 2.04
C CYS A 61 3.63 -6.75 1.89
N SER A 62 3.10 -6.28 3.01
CA SER A 62 2.11 -5.20 3.05
C SER A 62 2.24 -4.35 4.29
N GLY A 63 1.74 -3.13 4.23
CA GLY A 63 1.65 -2.24 5.36
C GLY A 63 0.56 -1.20 5.17
N THR A 64 0.22 -0.50 6.25
CA THR A 64 -0.75 0.59 6.26
C THR A 64 -0.08 1.88 6.70
N TYR A 65 -0.67 3.01 6.34
CA TYR A 65 -0.21 4.34 6.70
C TYR A 65 -1.38 5.31 6.77
N ASP A 66 -1.19 6.43 7.47
CA ASP A 66 -2.15 7.53 7.42
C ASP A 66 -2.01 8.26 6.08
N ALA A 67 -3.04 8.17 5.24
CA ALA A 67 -3.06 8.84 3.94
C ALA A 67 -3.21 10.36 4.05
N LEU A 68 -3.64 10.87 5.21
CA LEU A 68 -3.82 12.29 5.48
C LEU A 68 -2.58 12.91 6.14
N ASP A 69 -1.59 12.10 6.51
CA ASP A 69 -0.30 12.58 7.01
C ASP A 69 0.48 13.25 5.88
N THR A 70 0.59 14.58 5.97
CA THR A 70 1.29 15.45 5.01
C THR A 70 2.79 15.54 5.26
N SER A 71 3.33 14.77 6.22
CA SER A 71 4.77 14.72 6.48
C SER A 71 5.54 14.25 5.25
N VAL A 72 6.68 14.89 5.01
CA VAL A 72 7.59 14.54 3.90
C VAL A 72 8.17 13.13 4.12
N THR A 73 8.45 12.78 5.37
CA THR A 73 8.92 11.43 5.74
C THR A 73 7.88 10.75 6.61
N ILE A 74 7.51 9.52 6.24
CA ILE A 74 6.57 8.67 6.98
C ILE A 74 7.20 7.34 7.37
N SER A 75 6.68 6.75 8.43
CA SER A 75 7.06 5.41 8.88
C SER A 75 5.86 4.47 8.85
N MET A 76 6.07 3.24 8.37
CA MET A 76 5.00 2.30 8.06
C MET A 76 5.42 0.92 8.53
N ALA A 77 4.60 0.26 9.36
CA ALA A 77 4.85 -1.12 9.71
C ALA A 77 4.67 -2.02 8.47
N VAL A 78 5.58 -2.97 8.27
CA VAL A 78 5.47 -3.97 7.20
C VAL A 78 5.32 -5.37 7.78
N HIS A 79 4.44 -6.15 7.17
CA HIS A 79 4.19 -7.54 7.48
C HIS A 79 4.36 -8.37 6.21
N CYS A 80 5.13 -9.44 6.29
CA CYS A 80 5.36 -10.35 5.18
C CYS A 80 4.69 -11.71 5.44
N SER A 81 4.26 -12.38 4.37
CA SER A 81 3.55 -13.66 4.39
C SER A 81 4.39 -14.82 4.94
N ASP A 82 5.71 -14.64 5.04
CA ASP A 82 6.65 -15.60 5.62
C ASP A 82 6.92 -15.35 7.12
N GLY A 83 6.12 -14.48 7.75
CA GLY A 83 6.19 -14.17 9.18
C GLY A 83 7.15 -13.05 9.54
N ARG A 84 7.99 -12.57 8.62
CA ARG A 84 8.85 -11.41 8.86
C ARG A 84 8.02 -10.14 9.03
N LYS A 85 8.50 -9.27 9.91
CA LYS A 85 7.91 -7.95 10.16
C LYS A 85 9.00 -6.90 10.03
N GLY A 86 8.65 -5.62 9.99
CA GLY A 86 9.63 -4.55 9.94
C GLY A 86 9.02 -3.17 9.85
N ILE A 87 9.85 -2.22 9.44
CA ILE A 87 9.47 -0.83 9.22
C ILE A 87 9.94 -0.41 7.83
N VAL A 88 9.08 0.34 7.14
CA VAL A 88 9.44 1.16 5.98
C VAL A 88 9.56 2.60 6.47
N ILE A 89 10.65 3.28 6.12
CA ILE A 89 10.77 4.73 6.24
C ILE A 89 10.82 5.28 4.83
N ALA A 90 9.78 6.03 4.44
CA ALA A 90 9.61 6.55 3.08
C ALA A 90 9.60 8.07 3.09
N THR A 91 10.26 8.67 2.10
CA THR A 91 10.32 10.11 1.86
C THR A 91 9.62 10.43 0.55
N ARG A 92 8.62 11.32 0.62
CA ARG A 92 7.83 11.79 -0.51
C ARG A 92 8.57 12.90 -1.26
N GLN A 93 8.41 12.92 -2.57
CA GLN A 93 8.71 14.08 -3.39
C GLN A 93 7.61 15.13 -3.24
N ALA A 94 7.87 16.35 -3.73
CA ALA A 94 6.97 17.49 -3.59
C ALA A 94 5.56 17.27 -4.18
N ASN A 95 5.42 16.36 -5.15
CA ASN A 95 4.11 16.03 -5.72
C ASN A 95 3.28 15.05 -4.88
N GLY A 96 3.85 14.48 -3.80
CA GLY A 96 3.19 13.55 -2.88
C GLY A 96 2.90 12.15 -3.44
N LEU A 97 3.12 11.92 -4.73
CA LEU A 97 2.81 10.66 -5.43
C LEU A 97 4.04 9.82 -5.73
N ASP A 98 5.21 10.46 -5.75
CA ASP A 98 6.50 9.82 -5.98
C ASP A 98 7.35 9.85 -4.72
N GLY A 99 8.29 8.90 -4.62
CA GLY A 99 9.27 8.92 -3.56
C GLY A 99 10.01 7.62 -3.39
N SER A 100 10.83 7.60 -2.35
CA SER A 100 11.73 6.48 -2.06
C SER A 100 12.00 6.38 -0.58
N GLY A 101 12.51 5.23 -0.15
CA GLY A 101 12.72 4.92 1.23
C GLY A 101 13.50 3.63 1.43
N ARG A 102 13.51 3.17 2.68
CA ARG A 102 14.19 1.95 3.09
C ARG A 102 13.25 1.06 3.88
N VAL A 103 13.30 -0.23 3.58
CA VAL A 103 12.70 -1.29 4.38
C VAL A 103 13.78 -1.88 5.27
N ARG A 104 13.47 -2.07 6.55
CA ARG A 104 14.28 -2.90 7.47
C ARG A 104 13.38 -3.91 8.16
N LEU A 105 13.64 -5.19 7.89
CA LEU A 105 12.92 -6.31 8.51
C LEU A 105 13.63 -6.79 9.78
N THR A 106 12.87 -7.49 10.63
CA THR A 106 13.34 -8.04 11.91
C THR A 106 14.43 -9.09 11.77
N ASP A 107 14.57 -9.71 10.60
CA ASP A 107 15.65 -10.66 10.29
C ASP A 107 16.93 -9.98 9.76
N GLY A 108 16.98 -8.64 9.82
CA GLY A 108 18.09 -7.83 9.31
C GLY A 108 18.06 -7.61 7.80
N THR A 109 17.07 -8.13 7.07
CA THR A 109 16.92 -7.84 5.64
C THR A 109 16.67 -6.35 5.43
N GLU A 110 17.44 -5.76 4.52
CA GLU A 110 17.22 -4.40 4.04
C GLU A 110 16.93 -4.39 2.54
N ALA A 111 16.08 -3.46 2.14
CA ALA A 111 15.72 -3.24 0.75
C ALA A 111 15.38 -1.76 0.52
N ASP A 112 15.55 -1.32 -0.71
CA ASP A 112 15.05 -0.02 -1.14
C ASP A 112 13.54 -0.12 -1.39
N PHE A 113 12.81 0.91 -0.98
CA PHE A 113 11.39 1.06 -1.21
C PHE A 113 11.20 2.22 -2.19
N VAL A 114 10.59 1.99 -3.33
CA VAL A 114 10.34 3.02 -4.36
C VAL A 114 8.87 3.01 -4.70
N PHE A 115 8.26 4.19 -4.84
CA PHE A 115 6.87 4.30 -5.26
C PHE A 115 6.69 5.42 -6.28
N GLY A 116 5.62 5.31 -7.08
CA GLY A 116 5.32 6.26 -8.16
C GLY A 116 6.00 5.89 -9.49
N GLN A 117 6.35 6.89 -10.28
CA GLN A 117 6.85 6.74 -11.65
C GLN A 117 8.12 5.89 -11.73
N ALA A 118 9.06 6.11 -10.81
CA ALA A 118 10.29 5.33 -10.76
C ALA A 118 10.02 3.83 -10.52
N ALA A 119 8.99 3.50 -9.74
CA ALA A 119 8.58 2.12 -9.52
C ALA A 119 7.92 1.49 -10.76
N ALA A 120 7.18 2.28 -11.56
CA ALA A 120 6.58 1.82 -12.82
C ALA A 120 7.61 1.48 -13.91
N ALA A 121 8.78 2.11 -13.88
CA ALA A 121 9.84 1.91 -14.87
C ALA A 121 10.73 0.68 -14.59
N LEU A 122 10.57 0.06 -13.41
CA LEU A 122 11.29 -1.16 -13.05
C LEU A 122 10.61 -2.36 -13.69
#